data_AF-A0A2A6NQJ5-F1
#
_entry.id   AF-A0A2A6NQJ5-F1
#
_cell.length_a   1.000
_cell.length_b   1.000
_cell.length_c   1.000
_cell.angle_alpha   90.00
_cell.angle_beta   90.00
_cell.angle_gamma   90.00
#
_symmetry.space_group_name_H-M   'P 1'
#
loop_
_entity.id
_entity.type
_entity.pdbx_description
1 polymer ?
#
loop_
_entity_poly.entity_id
_entity_poly.type
_entity_poly.pdbx_seq_one_letter_code
_entity_poly.pdbx_strand_id
1 'polypeptide(L)'
;MEERTGWHVYYTDVCIGWIAARAGVPHESDQWAWSCGFYPGAPQHAERDGTAVDFEQARARFEVAWRDLAGVLTETNLQEWRDQRDWTERKYAMWARGEKLPSQIPSSKMRCPCGVEFDSHVLADNLAHVPHITAAQRRDRIAR
;
A
#
# COMPACT_ATOMS: atom_id res chain seq x y z
N MET A 1 8.67 -15.69 12.19
CA MET A 1 8.78 -14.24 11.96
C MET A 1 9.02 -13.68 13.35
N GLU A 2 10.28 -13.39 13.67
CA GLU A 2 10.65 -12.95 15.02
C GLU A 2 9.82 -11.71 15.35
N GLU A 3 8.96 -11.82 16.35
CA GLU A 3 8.13 -10.72 16.83
C GLU A 3 9.09 -9.68 17.38
N ARG A 4 9.23 -8.54 16.69
CA ARG A 4 10.09 -7.46 17.14
C ARG A 4 9.55 -6.96 18.47
N THR A 5 10.28 -7.21 19.56
CA THR A 5 9.95 -6.67 20.88
C THR A 5 10.12 -5.16 20.86
N GLY A 6 9.02 -4.44 20.70
CA GLY A 6 9.02 -2.99 20.55
C GLY A 6 7.61 -2.42 20.43
N TRP A 7 7.57 -1.12 20.17
CA TRP A 7 6.33 -0.35 20.13
C TRP A 7 6.17 0.35 18.80
N HIS A 8 4.94 0.34 18.28
CA HIS A 8 4.50 1.30 17.29
C HIS A 8 4.19 2.62 17.99
N VAL A 9 4.64 3.72 17.39
CA VAL A 9 4.39 5.06 17.90
C VAL A 9 3.28 5.69 17.10
N TYR A 10 2.26 6.21 17.79
CA TYR A 10 1.09 6.82 17.17
C TYR A 10 1.03 8.31 17.47
N TYR A 11 0.74 9.10 16.43
CA TYR A 11 0.22 10.45 16.57
C TYR A 11 -1.26 10.39 16.28
N THR A 12 -2.08 10.70 17.28
CA THR A 12 -3.52 10.41 17.28
C THR A 12 -3.81 8.96 16.92
N ASP A 13 -4.26 8.71 15.69
CA ASP A 13 -4.61 7.39 15.16
C ASP A 13 -3.67 6.93 14.02
N VAL A 14 -2.67 7.75 13.65
CA VAL A 14 -1.69 7.47 12.60
C VAL A 14 -0.44 6.85 13.21
N CYS A 15 -0.03 5.68 12.71
CA CYS A 15 1.25 5.07 13.10
C CYS A 15 2.39 5.83 12.41
N ILE A 16 3.10 6.66 13.17
CA ILE A 16 4.17 7.54 12.67
C ILE A 16 5.56 6.91 12.72
N GLY A 17 5.65 5.66 13.19
CA GLY A 17 6.90 4.92 13.23
C GLY A 17 6.92 3.89 14.34
N TRP A 18 8.12 3.52 14.76
CA TRP A 18 8.32 2.50 15.78
C TRP A 18 9.67 2.66 16.48
N ILE A 19 9.77 2.08 17.67
CA ILE A 19 11.01 1.92 18.44
C ILE A 19 11.06 0.47 18.93
N ALA A 20 12.16 -0.24 18.68
CA ALA A 20 12.26 -1.65 19.04
C ALA A 20 13.68 -2.04 19.45
N ALA A 21 13.78 -3.03 20.35
CA ALA A 21 15.03 -3.68 20.63
C ALA A 21 15.48 -4.52 19.43
N ARG A 22 16.79 -4.58 19.18
CA ARG A 22 17.39 -5.36 18.11
C ARG A 22 17.79 -6.73 18.65
N ALA A 23 16.94 -7.73 18.45
CA ALA A 23 17.25 -9.10 18.81
C ALA A 23 18.46 -9.63 18.01
N GLY A 24 19.37 -10.33 18.70
CA GLY A 24 20.48 -11.06 18.06
C GLY A 24 21.68 -10.22 17.64
N VAL A 25 21.78 -8.95 18.03
CA VAL A 25 22.98 -8.13 17.77
C VAL A 25 24.01 -8.27 18.90
N PRO A 26 25.32 -8.18 18.62
CA PRO A 26 26.36 -8.20 19.65
C PRO A 26 26.13 -7.10 20.70
N HIS A 27 26.45 -7.36 21.96
CA HIS A 27 26.25 -6.41 23.07
C HIS A 27 26.97 -5.06 22.86
N GLU A 28 28.07 -5.05 22.12
CA GLU A 28 28.83 -3.85 21.76
C GLU A 28 28.19 -3.01 20.64
N SER A 29 27.18 -3.55 19.94
CA SER A 29 26.41 -2.82 18.95
C SER A 29 25.28 -2.02 19.60
N ASP A 30 24.79 -1.02 18.88
CA ASP A 30 23.55 -0.33 19.23
C ASP A 30 22.39 -1.35 19.37
N GLN A 31 21.85 -1.47 20.59
CA GLN A 31 20.84 -2.47 20.95
C GLN A 31 19.42 -2.07 20.55
N TRP A 32 19.20 -0.82 20.18
CA TRP A 32 17.89 -0.27 19.83
C TRP A 32 17.87 0.23 18.39
N ALA A 33 16.70 0.13 17.76
CA ALA A 33 16.42 0.73 16.47
C ALA A 33 15.13 1.55 16.54
N TRP A 34 15.02 2.51 15.65
CA TRP A 34 13.85 3.35 15.49
C TRP A 34 13.65 3.69 14.01
N SER A 35 12.40 3.94 13.63
CA SER A 35 12.05 4.59 12.36
C SER A 35 10.93 5.60 12.63
N CYS A 36 11.03 6.76 12.00
CA CYS A 36 10.06 7.84 12.01
C CYS A 36 9.66 8.14 10.56
N GLY A 37 8.38 7.96 10.26
CA GLY A 37 7.83 8.04 8.93
C GLY A 37 6.67 7.06 8.77
N PHE A 38 5.85 7.29 7.76
CA PHE A 38 4.73 6.43 7.45
C PHE A 38 4.41 6.48 5.97
N TYR A 39 3.80 5.41 5.47
CA TYR A 39 3.40 5.31 4.07
C TYR A 39 1.97 4.76 3.98
N PRO A 40 1.15 5.26 3.04
CA PRO A 40 1.35 6.45 2.20
C PRO A 40 1.15 7.75 3.00
N GLY A 41 1.42 8.90 2.37
CA GLY A 41 1.17 10.21 2.96
C GLY A 41 2.41 10.99 3.33
N ALA A 42 3.41 10.39 4.00
CA ALA A 42 4.62 11.14 4.35
C ALA A 42 5.41 11.55 3.08
N PRO A 43 6.05 12.73 3.07
CA PRO A 43 6.87 13.16 1.93
C PRO A 43 7.94 12.13 1.57
N GLN A 44 8.18 11.96 0.28
CA GLN A 44 9.22 11.06 -0.22
C GLN A 44 10.58 11.46 0.40
N HIS A 45 11.33 10.47 0.88
CA HIS A 45 12.62 10.65 1.58
C HIS A 45 12.56 11.39 2.92
N ALA A 46 11.37 11.57 3.51
CA ALA A 46 11.24 12.09 4.86
C ALA A 46 11.23 10.99 5.93
N GLU A 47 11.13 9.72 5.53
CA GLU A 47 11.36 8.60 6.44
C GLU A 47 12.81 8.64 6.94
N ARG A 48 12.95 8.62 8.27
CA ARG A 48 14.23 8.59 8.95
C ARG A 48 14.28 7.39 9.86
N ASP A 49 15.31 6.58 9.71
CA ASP A 49 15.58 5.46 10.58
C ASP A 49 16.98 5.56 11.20
N GLY A 50 17.20 4.80 12.26
CA GLY A 50 18.49 4.74 12.91
C GLY A 50 18.56 3.67 13.99
N THR A 51 19.75 3.56 14.56
CA THR A 51 20.02 2.71 15.73
C THR A 51 20.47 3.58 16.91
N ALA A 52 20.45 3.02 18.13
CA ALA A 52 20.93 3.68 19.34
C ALA A 52 21.37 2.64 20.38
N VAL A 53 22.21 3.07 21.33
CA VAL A 53 22.74 2.19 22.38
C VAL A 53 21.63 1.74 23.33
N ASP A 54 20.76 2.67 23.74
CA ASP A 54 19.66 2.44 24.67
C ASP A 54 18.32 3.00 24.16
N PHE A 55 17.25 2.70 24.90
CA PHE A 55 15.89 3.11 24.55
C PHE A 55 15.72 4.62 24.59
N GLU A 56 16.26 5.28 25.61
CA GLU A 56 16.16 6.71 25.84
C GLU A 56 16.79 7.49 24.69
N GLN A 57 17.96 7.05 24.21
CA GLN A 57 18.61 7.63 23.05
C GLN A 57 17.84 7.35 21.76
N ALA A 58 17.29 6.16 21.58
CA ALA A 58 16.41 5.86 20.43
C ALA A 58 15.18 6.78 20.43
N ARG A 59 14.53 6.95 21.60
CA ARG A 59 13.37 7.82 21.79
C ARG A 59 13.71 9.27 21.50
N ALA A 60 14.83 9.78 22.02
CA ALA A 60 15.26 11.16 21.77
C ALA A 60 15.52 11.43 20.28
N ARG A 61 16.19 10.49 19.58
CA ARG A 61 16.43 10.60 18.13
C ARG A 61 15.11 10.54 17.34
N PHE A 62 14.20 9.65 17.72
CA PHE A 62 12.85 9.58 17.16
C PHE A 62 12.09 10.89 17.35
N GLU A 63 12.07 11.47 18.55
CA GLU A 63 11.35 12.72 18.85
C GLU A 63 11.88 13.91 18.03
N VAL A 64 13.19 13.97 17.79
CA VAL A 64 13.81 14.97 16.91
C VAL A 64 13.35 14.76 15.46
N ALA A 65 13.42 13.54 14.95
CA ALA A 65 12.96 13.23 13.59
C ALA A 65 11.46 13.53 13.41
N TRP A 66 10.65 13.21 14.42
CA TRP A 66 9.21 13.51 14.41
C TRP A 66 8.94 15.01 14.39
N ARG A 67 9.69 15.81 15.16
CA ARG A 67 9.52 17.27 15.14
C ARG A 67 9.79 17.87 13.76
N ASP A 68 10.83 17.40 13.09
CA ASP A 68 11.17 17.83 11.73
C ASP A 68 10.07 17.45 10.73
N LEU A 69 9.59 16.20 10.81
CA LEU A 69 8.54 15.69 9.92
C LEU A 69 7.20 16.38 10.19
N ALA A 70 6.78 16.51 11.45
CA ALA A 70 5.52 17.15 11.84
C ALA A 70 5.44 18.61 11.38
N GLY A 71 6.58 19.30 11.24
CA GLY A 71 6.63 20.66 10.71
C GLY A 71 6.24 20.78 9.24
N VAL A 72 6.31 19.70 8.46
CA VAL A 72 5.96 19.68 7.03
C VAL A 72 4.71 18.87 6.70
N LEU A 73 4.16 18.13 7.67
CA LEU A 73 2.97 17.32 7.47
C LEU A 73 1.70 18.16 7.41
N THR A 74 0.81 17.79 6.50
CA THR A 74 -0.54 18.32 6.41
C THR A 74 -1.57 17.27 6.83
N GLU A 75 -2.80 17.69 7.10
CA GLU A 75 -3.90 16.77 7.37
C GLU A 75 -4.14 15.81 6.19
N THR A 76 -3.95 16.25 4.95
CA THR A 76 -4.04 15.39 3.76
C THR A 76 -3.05 14.23 3.84
N ASN A 77 -1.81 14.49 4.29
CA ASN A 77 -0.81 13.42 4.45
C ASN A 77 -1.26 12.39 5.49
N LEU A 78 -1.82 12.84 6.61
CA LEU A 78 -2.34 11.96 7.66
C LEU A 78 -3.56 11.17 7.17
N GLN A 79 -4.44 11.81 6.40
CA GLN A 79 -5.64 11.19 5.85
C GLN A 79 -5.31 10.08 4.84
N GLU A 80 -4.31 10.27 3.97
CA GLU A 80 -3.86 9.22 3.05
C GLU A 80 -3.46 7.94 3.79
N TRP A 81 -2.79 8.08 4.94
CA TRP A 81 -2.42 6.92 5.75
C TRP A 81 -3.67 6.22 6.32
N ARG A 82 -4.66 6.98 6.81
CA ARG A 82 -5.93 6.42 7.31
C ARG A 82 -6.70 5.69 6.22
N ASP A 83 -6.80 6.29 5.04
CA ASP A 83 -7.48 5.69 3.89
C ASP A 83 -6.81 4.36 3.51
N GLN A 84 -5.47 4.31 3.56
CA GLN A 84 -4.73 3.07 3.31
C GLN A 84 -4.96 2.02 4.40
N ARG A 85 -4.97 2.43 5.68
CA ARG A 85 -5.25 1.52 6.82
C ARG A 85 -6.62 0.89 6.64
N ASP A 86 -7.64 1.71 6.42
CA ASP A 86 -9.03 1.29 6.30
C ASP A 86 -9.25 0.44 5.03
N TRP A 87 -8.60 0.80 3.92
CA TRP A 87 -8.56 -0.03 2.71
C TRP A 87 -7.93 -1.40 2.97
N THR A 88 -6.81 -1.43 3.70
CA THR A 88 -6.09 -2.66 4.02
C THR A 88 -6.95 -3.58 4.90
N GLU A 89 -7.61 -3.03 5.92
CA GLU A 89 -8.56 -3.78 6.74
C GLU A 89 -9.70 -4.36 5.91
N ARG A 90 -10.35 -3.52 5.09
CA ARG A 90 -11.42 -3.95 4.18
C ARG A 90 -10.97 -5.07 3.24
N LYS A 91 -9.76 -4.95 2.68
CA LYS A 91 -9.16 -5.94 1.78
C LYS A 91 -8.98 -7.29 2.49
N TYR A 92 -8.43 -7.30 3.70
CA TYR A 92 -8.27 -8.54 4.46
C TYR A 92 -9.61 -9.12 4.91
N ALA A 93 -10.61 -8.28 5.24
CA ALA A 93 -11.95 -8.73 5.54
C ALA A 93 -12.63 -9.43 4.34
N MET A 94 -12.45 -8.90 3.11
CA MET A 94 -12.91 -9.57 1.89
C MET A 94 -12.26 -10.94 1.70
N TRP A 95 -10.93 -11.03 1.85
CA TRP A 95 -10.22 -12.29 1.75
C TRP A 95 -10.61 -13.30 2.82
N ALA A 96 -10.85 -12.86 4.06
CA ALA A 96 -11.34 -13.72 5.14
C ALA A 96 -12.72 -14.33 4.81
N ARG A 97 -13.56 -13.62 4.05
CA ARG A 97 -14.85 -14.13 3.53
C ARG A 97 -14.71 -14.99 2.26
N GLY A 98 -13.51 -15.12 1.70
CA GLY A 98 -13.27 -15.81 0.43
C GLY A 98 -13.71 -15.01 -0.80
N GLU A 99 -13.94 -13.71 -0.66
CA GLU A 99 -14.30 -12.82 -1.77
C GLU A 99 -13.07 -12.42 -2.59
N LYS A 100 -13.27 -12.20 -3.89
CA LYS A 100 -12.26 -11.57 -4.75
C LYS A 100 -12.29 -10.06 -4.55
N LEU A 101 -11.12 -9.43 -4.54
CA LEU A 101 -11.04 -7.97 -4.60
C LEU A 101 -11.60 -7.46 -5.92
N PRO A 102 -12.12 -6.21 -5.96
CA PRO A 102 -12.54 -5.59 -7.21
C PRO A 102 -11.45 -5.63 -8.29
N SER A 103 -10.17 -5.44 -7.91
CA SER A 103 -9.03 -5.52 -8.82
C SER A 103 -8.71 -6.92 -9.33
N GLN A 104 -9.25 -7.97 -8.69
CA GLN A 104 -9.09 -9.37 -9.09
C GLN A 104 -10.27 -9.87 -9.93
N ILE A 105 -11.32 -9.07 -10.07
CA ILE A 105 -12.45 -9.37 -10.95
C ILE A 105 -12.04 -8.93 -12.36
N PRO A 106 -12.01 -9.84 -13.36
CA PRO A 106 -11.70 -9.45 -14.73
C PRO A 106 -12.66 -8.35 -15.20
N SER A 107 -12.10 -7.31 -15.81
CA SER A 107 -12.91 -6.27 -16.43
C SER A 107 -13.73 -6.89 -17.56
N SER A 108 -15.02 -6.57 -17.60
CA SER A 108 -15.88 -6.90 -18.72
C SER A 108 -15.69 -5.93 -19.90
N LYS A 109 -14.94 -4.83 -19.72
CA LYS A 109 -14.67 -3.85 -20.78
C LYS A 109 -13.72 -4.43 -21.82
N MET A 110 -14.16 -4.46 -23.07
CA MET A 110 -13.38 -4.93 -24.22
C MET A 110 -13.25 -3.82 -25.26
N ARG A 111 -12.14 -3.81 -25.99
CA ARG A 111 -11.93 -2.92 -27.14
C ARG A 111 -12.14 -3.68 -28.44
N CYS A 112 -13.05 -3.17 -29.26
CA CYS A 112 -13.36 -3.71 -30.58
C CYS A 112 -12.36 -3.18 -31.64
N PRO A 113 -12.00 -3.96 -32.68
CA PRO A 113 -11.20 -3.47 -33.82
C PRO A 113 -11.79 -2.26 -34.54
N CYS A 114 -13.10 -2.00 -34.40
CA CYS A 114 -13.73 -0.77 -34.91
C CYS A 114 -13.46 0.47 -34.04
N GLY A 115 -12.67 0.34 -32.97
CA GLY A 115 -12.22 1.44 -32.11
C GLY A 115 -13.08 1.67 -30.84
N VAL A 116 -14.27 1.07 -30.77
CA VAL A 116 -15.22 1.22 -29.65
C VAL A 116 -14.80 0.38 -28.45
N GLU A 117 -14.82 0.97 -27.25
CA GLU A 117 -14.80 0.25 -25.98
C GLU A 117 -16.23 -0.07 -25.56
N PHE A 118 -16.49 -1.33 -25.20
CA PHE A 118 -17.83 -1.83 -24.89
C PHE A 118 -17.81 -2.81 -23.72
N ASP A 119 -18.98 -3.04 -23.12
CA ASP A 119 -19.10 -3.97 -21.99
C ASP A 119 -19.54 -5.36 -22.46
N SER A 120 -18.68 -6.35 -22.30
CA SER A 120 -18.99 -7.75 -22.65
C SER A 120 -20.04 -8.41 -21.77
N HIS A 121 -20.52 -7.76 -20.71
CA HIS A 121 -21.68 -8.24 -19.95
C HIS A 121 -23.00 -7.63 -20.45
N VAL A 122 -22.95 -6.57 -21.25
CA VAL A 122 -24.13 -5.97 -21.88
C VAL A 122 -24.43 -6.71 -23.19
N LEU A 123 -25.59 -7.37 -23.25
CA LEU A 123 -25.96 -8.21 -24.40
C LEU A 123 -25.97 -7.42 -25.72
N ALA A 124 -26.50 -6.20 -25.71
CA ALA A 124 -26.57 -5.35 -26.89
C ALA A 124 -25.17 -5.04 -27.45
N ASP A 125 -24.23 -4.67 -26.57
CA ASP A 125 -22.84 -4.39 -26.92
C ASP A 125 -22.13 -5.62 -27.50
N ASN A 126 -22.34 -6.78 -26.87
CA ASN A 126 -21.80 -8.05 -27.38
C ASN A 126 -22.30 -8.37 -28.77
N LEU A 127 -23.61 -8.29 -29.00
CA LEU A 127 -24.21 -8.59 -30.29
C LEU A 127 -23.68 -7.66 -31.39
N ALA A 128 -23.41 -6.39 -31.05
CA ALA A 128 -22.85 -5.42 -31.97
C ALA A 128 -21.35 -5.67 -32.28
N HIS A 129 -20.54 -6.05 -31.29
CA HIS A 129 -19.08 -6.00 -31.42
C HIS A 129 -18.35 -7.34 -31.51
N VAL A 130 -18.93 -8.45 -31.04
CA VAL A 130 -18.33 -9.80 -31.19
C VAL A 130 -18.13 -10.19 -32.67
N PRO A 131 -19.04 -9.87 -33.61
CA PRO A 131 -18.83 -10.16 -35.03
C PRO A 131 -17.60 -9.46 -35.61
N HIS A 132 -17.36 -8.19 -35.23
CA HIS A 132 -16.18 -7.42 -35.66
C HIS A 132 -14.88 -8.05 -35.17
N ILE A 133 -14.84 -8.48 -33.89
CA ILE A 133 -13.69 -9.15 -33.30
C ILE A 133 -13.40 -10.47 -34.03
N THR A 134 -14.44 -11.27 -34.29
CA THR A 134 -14.32 -12.56 -34.96
C THR A 134 -13.85 -12.40 -36.42
N ALA A 135 -14.37 -11.39 -37.13
CA ALA A 135 -13.94 -11.09 -38.50
C ALA A 135 -12.46 -10.66 -38.55
N ALA A 136 -12.01 -9.83 -37.60
CA ALA A 136 -10.60 -9.43 -37.49
C ALA A 136 -9.69 -10.62 -37.18
N GLN A 137 -10.07 -11.49 -36.22
CA GLN A 137 -9.29 -12.70 -35.89
C GLN A 137 -9.15 -13.65 -37.09
N ARG A 138 -10.21 -13.83 -37.88
CA ARG A 138 -10.16 -14.63 -39.12
C ARG A 138 -9.20 -14.04 -40.15
N ARG A 139 -9.20 -12.72 -40.32
CA ARG A 139 -8.27 -12.03 -41.22
C ARG A 139 -6.82 -12.22 -40.79
N ASP A 140 -6.57 -12.10 -39.50
CA ASP A 140 -5.22 -12.06 -38.94
C ASP A 140 -4.67 -13.47 -38.63
N ARG A 141 -5.43 -14.53 -38.92
CA ARG A 141 -5.10 -15.96 -38.67
C ARG A 141 -4.66 -16.24 -37.22
N ILE A 142 -5.14 -15.45 -36.28
CA ILE A 142 -4.90 -15.68 -34.85
C ILE A 142 -5.87 -16.77 -34.41
N ALA A 143 -5.39 -18.01 -34.37
CA ALA A 143 -6.11 -19.09 -33.69
C ALA A 143 -6.07 -18.82 -32.18
N ARG A 144 -7.21 -19.02 -31.52
CA ARG A 144 -7.33 -18.98 -30.06
C ARG A 144 -6.61 -20.15 -29.42
#